data_AF-A0A6I2SWD3-F1
#
_entry.id   AF-A0A6I2SWD3-F1
#
_cell.length_a   1.000
_cell.length_b   1.000
_cell.length_c   1.000
_cell.angle_alpha   90.00
_cell.angle_beta   90.00
_cell.angle_gamma   90.00
#
_symmetry.space_group_name_H-M   'P 1'
#
loop_
_entity.id
_entity.type
_entity.pdbx_description
1 polymer ?
#
loop_
_entity_poly.entity_id
_entity_poly.type
_entity_poly.pdbx_seq_one_letter_code
_entity_poly.pdbx_strand_id
1 'polypeptide(L)'
;MRHDLDWLKTTLIRRGIPVRQACRLVGELADHVEDAENDLLLAGKSPREAALLAREKLGGMELLADEISTCFAKRTFWGKHPVLSFVLLPLFSFALIPIVPIVTGNLLVRFLDRLKEQGIGYDLQAVLSYCNNGFLAYQYLLAAVCAAGFIGIATRYACSMKWAAAATGILAVLGGLLVSVLTVGPPVHAGAHLSGTITLGFELSDMFSPERIVRFSLPLAMFALLAGKNVWHGYIKPTMTRG
;
A
#
# COMPACT_ATOMS: atom_id res chain seq x y z
N MET A 1 34.77 5.49 -11.22
CA MET A 1 33.66 6.16 -11.90
C MET A 1 32.59 5.20 -12.41
N ARG A 2 32.87 4.30 -13.36
CA ARG A 2 31.86 3.31 -13.83
C ARG A 2 31.20 2.53 -12.68
N HIS A 3 32.01 2.05 -11.73
CA HIS A 3 31.52 1.39 -10.51
C HIS A 3 30.60 2.29 -9.65
N ASP A 4 30.89 3.59 -9.55
CA ASP A 4 30.07 4.54 -8.77
C ASP A 4 28.71 4.77 -9.44
N LEU A 5 28.69 4.86 -10.77
CA LEU A 5 27.48 5.02 -11.57
C LEU A 5 26.59 3.77 -11.57
N ASP A 6 27.20 2.58 -11.65
CA ASP A 6 26.49 1.30 -11.53
C ASP A 6 25.88 1.13 -10.13
N TRP A 7 26.63 1.54 -9.09
CA TRP A 7 26.12 1.60 -7.73
C TRP A 7 24.94 2.59 -7.64
N LEU A 8 25.07 3.80 -8.18
CA LEU A 8 24.02 4.82 -8.16
C LEU A 8 22.76 4.30 -8.86
N LYS A 9 22.89 3.71 -10.05
CA LYS A 9 21.78 3.09 -10.79
C LYS A 9 21.06 2.06 -9.93
N THR A 10 21.81 1.15 -9.30
CA THR A 10 21.25 0.11 -8.44
C THR A 10 20.53 0.72 -7.25
N THR A 11 21.11 1.74 -6.61
CA THR A 11 20.54 2.47 -5.49
C THR A 11 19.27 3.22 -5.89
N LEU A 12 19.20 3.87 -7.04
CA LEU A 12 18.01 4.56 -7.54
C LEU A 12 16.86 3.57 -7.80
N ILE A 13 17.15 2.42 -8.41
CA ILE A 13 16.16 1.34 -8.62
C ILE A 13 15.65 0.82 -7.27
N ARG A 14 16.58 0.57 -6.34
CA ARG A 14 16.30 0.28 -4.92
C ARG A 14 15.78 1.49 -4.14
N ARG A 15 15.41 2.59 -4.78
CA ARG A 15 14.67 3.71 -4.14
C ARG A 15 13.33 3.96 -4.80
N GLY A 16 12.93 3.09 -5.73
CA GLY A 16 11.62 3.06 -6.36
C GLY A 16 11.62 3.70 -7.75
N ILE A 17 12.76 4.27 -8.17
CA ILE A 17 12.84 4.93 -9.47
C ILE A 17 12.75 3.84 -10.55
N PRO A 18 11.86 4.00 -11.54
CA PRO A 18 11.72 3.03 -12.62
C PRO A 18 13.05 2.77 -13.33
N VAL A 19 13.35 1.50 -13.63
CA VAL A 19 14.63 1.07 -14.21
C VAL A 19 15.04 1.91 -15.42
N ARG A 20 14.11 2.16 -16.35
CA ARG A 20 14.36 2.98 -17.55
C ARG A 20 14.79 4.41 -17.19
N GLN A 21 14.16 5.00 -16.17
CA GLN A 21 14.47 6.36 -15.74
C GLN A 21 15.80 6.41 -14.97
N ALA A 22 16.09 5.43 -14.12
CA ALA A 22 17.37 5.32 -13.45
C ALA A 22 18.52 5.15 -14.45
N CYS A 23 18.37 4.26 -15.45
CA CYS A 23 19.34 4.10 -16.53
C CYS A 23 19.56 5.42 -17.30
N ARG A 24 18.48 6.11 -17.65
CA ARG A 24 18.55 7.38 -18.37
C ARG A 24 19.28 8.45 -17.55
N LEU A 25 18.92 8.64 -16.28
CA LEU A 25 19.55 9.63 -15.41
C LEU A 25 21.04 9.35 -15.20
N VAL A 26 21.41 8.08 -15.03
CA VAL A 26 22.83 7.69 -14.88
C VAL A 26 23.60 7.86 -16.18
N GLY A 27 22.97 7.64 -17.35
CA GLY A 27 23.54 7.96 -18.65
C GLY A 27 23.78 9.47 -18.82
N GLU A 28 22.76 10.29 -18.59
CA GLU A 28 22.87 11.76 -18.63
C GLU A 28 23.96 12.27 -17.67
N LEU A 29 24.08 11.66 -16.49
CA LEU A 29 25.14 12.00 -15.55
C LEU A 29 26.53 11.57 -16.04
N ALA A 30 26.65 10.42 -16.69
CA ALA A 30 27.91 9.95 -17.26
C ALA A 30 28.41 10.91 -18.35
N ASP A 31 27.51 11.32 -19.25
CA ASP A 31 27.79 12.27 -20.32
C ASP A 31 28.28 13.61 -19.73
N HIS A 32 27.60 14.15 -18.71
CA HIS A 32 28.03 15.39 -18.04
C HIS A 32 29.38 15.29 -17.34
N VAL A 33 29.76 14.10 -16.88
CA VAL A 33 31.07 13.89 -16.25
C VAL A 33 32.17 13.79 -17.29
N GLU A 34 31.90 13.13 -18.41
CA GLU A 34 32.80 13.11 -19.56
C GLU A 34 33.04 14.53 -20.10
N ASP A 35 31.97 15.32 -20.24
CA ASP A 35 32.06 16.74 -20.61
C ASP A 35 32.94 17.52 -19.62
N ALA A 36 32.74 17.33 -18.31
CA ALA A 36 33.52 17.99 -17.28
C ALA A 36 35.00 17.56 -17.26
N GLU A 37 35.30 16.28 -17.53
CA GLU A 37 36.67 15.78 -17.66
C GLU A 37 37.35 16.38 -18.90
N ASN A 38 36.65 16.45 -20.04
CA ASN A 38 37.15 17.05 -21.27
C ASN A 38 37.47 18.54 -21.10
N ASP A 39 36.59 19.30 -20.44
CA ASP A 39 36.82 20.71 -20.12
C ASP A 39 38.09 20.91 -19.27
N LEU A 40 38.32 20.04 -18.29
CA LEU A 40 39.50 20.08 -17.42
C LEU A 40 40.78 19.70 -18.17
N LEU A 41 40.71 18.74 -19.10
CA LEU A 41 41.82 18.38 -19.98
C LEU A 41 42.20 19.55 -20.90
N LEU A 42 41.21 20.22 -21.51
CA LEU A 42 41.43 21.42 -22.34
C LEU A 42 42.03 22.57 -21.53
N ALA A 43 41.72 22.65 -20.23
CA ALA A 43 42.35 23.59 -19.30
C ALA A 43 43.77 23.19 -18.84
N GLY A 44 44.35 22.15 -19.43
CA GLY A 44 45.73 21.72 -19.17
C GLY A 44 45.92 20.86 -17.92
N LYS A 45 44.84 20.32 -17.33
CA LYS A 45 44.96 19.35 -16.23
C LYS A 45 45.40 18.00 -16.75
N SER A 46 46.14 17.26 -15.92
CA SER A 46 46.46 15.86 -16.27
C SER A 46 45.19 14.99 -16.27
N PRO A 47 45.13 13.89 -17.04
CA PRO A 47 43.95 13.02 -17.08
C PRO A 47 43.50 12.52 -15.70
N ARG A 48 44.46 12.21 -14.82
CA ARG A 48 44.16 11.75 -13.45
C ARG A 48 43.56 12.86 -12.58
N GLU A 49 44.07 14.08 -12.70
CA GLU A 49 43.53 15.24 -11.98
C GLU A 49 42.16 15.64 -12.51
N ALA A 50 41.97 15.64 -13.82
CA ALA A 50 40.69 15.93 -14.46
C ALA A 50 39.59 14.98 -13.95
N ALA A 51 39.85 13.67 -13.95
CA ALA A 51 38.90 12.67 -13.44
C ALA A 51 38.60 12.81 -11.93
N LEU A 52 39.59 13.15 -11.11
CA LEU A 52 39.38 13.39 -9.68
C LEU A 52 38.51 14.62 -9.42
N LEU A 53 38.81 15.73 -10.09
CA LEU A 53 38.07 16.99 -9.94
C LEU A 53 36.64 16.89 -10.51
N ALA A 54 36.46 16.19 -11.64
CA ALA A 54 35.14 15.91 -12.18
C ALA A 54 34.30 15.06 -11.21
N ARG A 55 34.92 14.06 -10.56
CA ARG A 55 34.25 13.27 -9.51
C ARG A 55 33.93 14.11 -8.28
N GLU A 56 34.80 15.02 -7.88
CA GLU A 56 34.58 15.91 -6.73
C GLU A 56 33.39 16.85 -6.99
N LYS A 57 33.22 17.35 -8.22
CA LYS A 57 32.07 18.18 -8.63
C LYS A 57 30.72 17.46 -8.48
N LEU A 58 30.66 16.14 -8.64
CA LEU A 58 29.44 15.35 -8.42
C LEU A 58 29.03 15.28 -6.95
N GLY A 59 29.95 15.56 -6.02
CA GLY A 59 29.76 15.41 -4.60
C GLY A 59 29.59 13.94 -4.17
N GLY A 60 28.94 13.73 -3.03
CA GLY A 60 28.69 12.39 -2.49
C GLY A 60 27.59 11.66 -3.27
N MET A 61 27.89 10.48 -3.80
CA MET A 61 26.92 9.64 -4.55
C MET A 61 25.64 9.33 -3.75
N GLU A 62 25.75 9.18 -2.43
CA GLU A 62 24.58 8.99 -1.55
C GLU A 62 23.68 10.24 -1.50
N LEU A 63 24.28 11.44 -1.38
CA LEU A 63 23.54 12.71 -1.38
C LEU A 63 22.86 12.93 -2.72
N LEU A 64 23.54 12.58 -3.82
CA LEU A 64 22.96 12.64 -5.16
C LEU A 64 21.77 11.68 -5.29
N ALA A 65 21.89 10.46 -4.77
CA ALA A 65 20.78 9.51 -4.76
C ALA A 65 19.59 10.02 -3.92
N ASP A 66 19.84 10.68 -2.78
CA ASP A 66 18.82 11.28 -1.91
C ASP A 66 18.08 12.41 -2.63
N GLU A 67 18.81 13.29 -3.28
CA GLU A 67 18.24 14.44 -3.99
C GLU A 67 17.41 14.00 -5.20
N ILE A 68 17.93 13.06 -6.01
CA ILE A 68 17.20 12.52 -7.16
C ILE A 68 15.90 11.84 -6.70
N SER A 69 15.96 11.05 -5.63
CA SER A 69 14.78 10.35 -5.10
C SER A 69 13.74 11.32 -4.55
N THR A 70 14.18 12.36 -3.84
CA THR A 70 13.32 13.43 -3.31
C THR A 70 12.67 14.23 -4.43
N CYS A 71 13.45 14.61 -5.45
CA CYS A 71 12.93 15.28 -6.65
C CYS A 71 11.93 14.40 -7.41
N PHE A 72 12.20 13.09 -7.51
CA PHE A 72 11.27 12.14 -8.13
C PHE A 72 9.95 12.07 -7.34
N ALA A 73 10.00 11.87 -6.02
CA ALA A 73 8.82 11.82 -5.18
C ALA A 73 7.97 13.10 -5.33
N LYS A 74 8.59 14.27 -5.27
CA LYS A 74 7.95 15.58 -5.47
C LYS A 74 7.34 15.79 -6.86
N ARG A 75 7.68 14.99 -7.88
CA ARG A 75 7.06 15.05 -9.21
C ARG A 75 5.79 14.21 -9.31
N THR A 76 5.63 13.21 -8.44
CA THR A 76 4.48 12.29 -8.48
C THR A 76 3.34 12.79 -7.61
N PHE A 77 2.10 12.45 -7.96
CA PHE A 77 0.92 12.83 -7.17
C PHE A 77 1.02 12.30 -5.73
N TRP A 78 1.43 11.04 -5.58
CA TRP A 78 1.59 10.35 -4.29
C TRP A 78 2.60 11.03 -3.37
N GLY A 79 3.73 11.49 -3.91
CA GLY A 79 4.74 12.20 -3.13
C GLY A 79 4.41 13.68 -2.89
N LYS A 80 3.64 14.32 -3.78
CA LYS A 80 3.17 15.71 -3.59
C LYS A 80 2.09 15.83 -2.51
N HIS A 81 1.19 14.85 -2.44
CA HIS A 81 0.03 14.91 -1.54
C HIS A 81 -0.06 13.66 -0.65
N PRO A 82 0.96 13.39 0.19
CA PRO A 82 1.00 12.15 0.96
C PRO A 82 -0.17 12.02 1.95
N VAL A 83 -0.69 13.12 2.49
CA VAL A 83 -1.87 13.10 3.35
C VAL A 83 -3.12 12.64 2.58
N LEU A 84 -3.37 13.21 1.40
CA LEU A 84 -4.51 12.80 0.57
C LEU A 84 -4.38 11.33 0.14
N SER A 85 -3.17 10.92 -0.23
CA SER A 85 -2.88 9.59 -0.73
C SER A 85 -2.86 8.49 0.33
N PHE A 86 -2.34 8.76 1.53
CA PHE A 86 -2.09 7.73 2.55
C PHE A 86 -2.94 7.88 3.81
N VAL A 87 -3.72 8.97 3.93
CA VAL A 87 -4.69 9.14 5.02
C VAL A 87 -6.11 9.11 4.48
N LEU A 88 -6.41 9.92 3.47
CA LEU A 88 -7.78 10.01 2.92
C LEU A 88 -8.13 8.82 2.01
N LEU A 89 -7.23 8.37 1.14
CA LEU A 89 -7.54 7.26 0.25
C LEU A 89 -7.83 5.92 0.97
N PRO A 90 -7.14 5.52 2.05
CA PRO A 90 -7.54 4.37 2.86
C PRO A 90 -8.96 4.51 3.41
N LEU A 91 -9.35 5.70 3.89
CA LEU A 91 -10.70 5.97 4.39
C LEU A 91 -11.75 5.78 3.28
N PHE A 92 -11.50 6.33 2.09
CA PHE A 92 -12.40 6.15 0.94
C PHE A 92 -12.47 4.70 0.46
N SER A 93 -11.32 4.01 0.45
CA SER A 93 -11.26 2.59 0.07
C SER A 93 -12.06 1.73 1.06
N PHE A 94 -12.04 2.11 2.34
CA PHE A 94 -12.83 1.46 3.38
C PHE A 94 -14.33 1.62 3.19
N ALA A 95 -14.79 2.78 2.70
CA ALA A 95 -16.19 3.03 2.39
C ALA A 95 -16.73 2.12 1.27
N LEU A 96 -15.87 1.51 0.46
CA LEU A 96 -16.26 0.56 -0.58
C LEU A 96 -16.44 -0.88 -0.07
N ILE A 97 -15.85 -1.23 1.08
CA ILE A 97 -15.97 -2.57 1.70
C ILE A 97 -17.43 -3.04 1.86
N PRO A 98 -18.37 -2.23 2.38
CA PRO A 98 -19.75 -2.69 2.57
C PRO A 98 -20.51 -2.98 1.27
N ILE A 99 -20.05 -2.48 0.12
CA ILE A 99 -20.76 -2.65 -1.14
C ILE A 99 -20.89 -4.13 -1.50
N VAL A 100 -19.84 -4.92 -1.31
CA VAL A 100 -19.85 -6.34 -1.65
C VAL A 100 -20.82 -7.13 -0.77
N PRO A 101 -20.78 -7.06 0.59
CA PRO A 101 -21.79 -7.68 1.44
C PRO A 101 -23.22 -7.24 1.14
N ILE A 102 -23.44 -5.96 0.83
CA ILE A 102 -24.77 -5.46 0.44
C ILE A 102 -25.27 -6.15 -0.82
N VAL A 103 -24.48 -6.12 -1.90
CA VAL A 103 -24.89 -6.69 -3.19
C VAL A 103 -25.08 -8.21 -3.08
N THR A 104 -24.10 -8.91 -2.50
CA THR A 104 -24.13 -10.37 -2.38
C THR A 104 -25.21 -10.85 -1.41
N GLY A 105 -25.43 -10.15 -0.29
CA GLY A 105 -26.52 -10.44 0.65
C GLY A 105 -27.90 -10.26 0.01
N ASN A 106 -28.11 -9.20 -0.77
CA ASN A 106 -29.36 -9.01 -1.52
C ASN A 106 -29.60 -10.12 -2.55
N LEU A 107 -28.56 -10.53 -3.28
CA LEU A 107 -28.66 -11.63 -4.24
C LEU A 107 -28.95 -12.96 -3.54
N LEU A 108 -28.34 -13.20 -2.38
CA LEU A 108 -28.57 -14.39 -1.58
C LEU A 108 -30.01 -14.48 -1.08
N VAL A 109 -30.56 -13.41 -0.50
CA VAL A 109 -31.95 -13.42 0.00
C VAL A 109 -32.92 -13.74 -1.13
N ARG A 110 -32.76 -13.12 -2.31
CA ARG A 110 -33.57 -13.41 -3.50
C ARG A 110 -33.42 -14.85 -3.98
N PHE A 111 -32.23 -15.42 -3.88
CA PHE A 111 -31.97 -16.81 -4.23
C PHE A 111 -32.67 -17.77 -3.25
N LEU A 112 -32.59 -17.49 -1.94
CA LEU A 112 -33.24 -18.30 -0.91
C LEU A 112 -34.78 -18.25 -1.00
N ASP A 113 -35.36 -17.08 -1.29
CA ASP A 113 -36.80 -16.94 -1.55
C ASP A 113 -37.24 -17.84 -2.72
N ARG A 114 -36.46 -17.89 -3.82
CA ARG A 114 -36.76 -18.78 -4.96
C ARG A 114 -36.66 -20.25 -4.60
N LEU A 115 -35.67 -20.66 -3.80
CA LEU A 115 -35.58 -22.05 -3.34
C LEU A 115 -36.78 -22.43 -2.47
N LYS A 116 -37.22 -21.52 -1.60
CA LYS A 116 -38.41 -21.70 -0.77
C LYS A 116 -39.68 -21.83 -1.60
N GLU A 117 -39.87 -21.01 -2.64
CA GLU A 117 -40.98 -21.10 -3.59
C GLU A 117 -41.01 -22.45 -4.34
N GLN A 118 -39.84 -23.04 -4.60
CA GLN A 118 -39.69 -24.36 -5.21
C GLN A 118 -39.87 -25.53 -4.23
N GLY A 119 -40.13 -25.26 -2.95
CA GLY A 119 -40.27 -26.29 -1.91
C GLY A 119 -38.94 -26.97 -1.55
N ILE A 120 -37.80 -26.39 -1.92
CA ILE A 120 -36.48 -26.93 -1.60
C ILE A 120 -36.14 -26.52 -0.17
N GLY A 121 -36.05 -27.50 0.73
CA GLY A 121 -35.63 -27.28 2.11
C GLY A 121 -34.13 -26.94 2.20
N TYR A 122 -33.80 -25.98 3.07
CA TYR A 122 -32.42 -25.62 3.38
C TYR A 122 -32.32 -25.23 4.86
N ASP A 123 -31.13 -25.43 5.44
CA ASP A 123 -30.82 -24.92 6.77
C ASP A 123 -30.40 -23.45 6.67
N LEU A 124 -31.32 -22.55 7.02
CA LEU A 124 -31.09 -21.10 6.99
C LEU A 124 -29.93 -20.70 7.91
N GLN A 125 -29.76 -21.35 9.07
CA GLN A 125 -28.71 -20.99 10.01
C GLN A 125 -27.33 -21.36 9.46
N ALA A 126 -27.21 -22.54 8.83
CA ALA A 126 -25.98 -22.94 8.15
C ALA A 126 -25.61 -21.96 7.03
N VAL A 127 -26.58 -21.60 6.16
CA VAL A 127 -26.36 -20.64 5.06
C VAL A 127 -25.88 -19.29 5.60
N LEU A 128 -26.55 -18.74 6.60
CA LEU A 128 -26.16 -17.45 7.20
C LEU A 128 -24.78 -17.51 7.83
N SER A 129 -24.44 -18.62 8.49
CA SER A 129 -23.10 -18.84 9.04
C SER A 129 -22.03 -18.83 7.96
N TYR A 130 -22.23 -19.55 6.85
CA TYR A 130 -21.30 -19.53 5.72
C TYR A 130 -21.14 -18.14 5.10
N CYS A 131 -22.24 -17.40 4.95
CA CYS A 131 -22.19 -16.05 4.38
C CYS A 131 -21.49 -15.06 5.29
N ASN A 132 -21.76 -15.09 6.60
CA ASN A 132 -21.07 -14.23 7.57
C ASN A 132 -19.56 -14.55 7.63
N ASN A 133 -19.17 -15.83 7.63
CA ASN A 133 -17.78 -16.24 7.54
C ASN A 133 -17.13 -15.81 6.21
N GLY A 134 -17.87 -15.88 5.10
CA GLY A 134 -17.42 -15.41 3.79
C GLY A 134 -17.19 -13.90 3.76
N PHE A 135 -18.09 -13.11 4.33
CA PHE A 135 -17.93 -11.65 4.45
C PHE A 135 -16.76 -11.28 5.34
N LEU A 136 -16.59 -12.00 6.44
CA LEU A 136 -15.43 -11.86 7.32
C LEU A 136 -14.11 -12.14 6.57
N ALA A 137 -14.02 -13.27 5.87
CA ALA A 137 -12.85 -13.63 5.07
C ALA A 137 -12.55 -12.58 3.99
N TYR A 138 -13.60 -12.06 3.33
CA TYR A 138 -13.48 -10.98 2.35
C TYR A 138 -12.91 -9.70 2.97
N GLN A 139 -13.37 -9.30 4.16
CA GLN A 139 -12.86 -8.12 4.87
C GLN A 139 -11.36 -8.27 5.20
N TYR A 140 -10.94 -9.43 5.70
CA TYR A 140 -9.53 -9.71 5.95
C TYR A 140 -8.69 -9.61 4.68
N LEU A 141 -9.14 -10.27 3.61
CA LEU A 141 -8.43 -10.26 2.34
C LEU A 141 -8.29 -8.85 1.79
N LEU A 142 -9.37 -8.07 1.80
CA LEU A 142 -9.37 -6.71 1.27
C LEU A 142 -8.47 -5.79 2.10
N ALA A 143 -8.51 -5.87 3.43
CA ALA A 143 -7.61 -5.09 4.29
C ALA A 143 -6.14 -5.42 4.01
N ALA A 144 -5.81 -6.72 3.84
CA ALA A 144 -4.45 -7.15 3.50
C ALA A 144 -4.01 -6.68 2.11
N VAL A 145 -4.89 -6.77 1.10
CA VAL A 145 -4.63 -6.29 -0.27
C VAL A 145 -4.44 -4.78 -0.29
N CYS A 146 -5.29 -4.01 0.39
CA CYS A 146 -5.14 -2.56 0.51
C CYS A 146 -3.81 -2.20 1.20
N ALA A 147 -3.47 -2.84 2.31
CA ALA A 147 -2.22 -2.62 3.01
C ALA A 147 -1.01 -2.89 2.11
N ALA A 148 -0.98 -4.03 1.42
CA ALA A 148 0.07 -4.38 0.46
C ALA A 148 0.14 -3.36 -0.70
N GLY A 149 -1.01 -2.90 -1.20
CA GLY A 149 -1.12 -1.89 -2.23
C GLY A 149 -0.50 -0.56 -1.82
N PHE A 150 -0.84 -0.04 -0.63
CA PHE A 150 -0.26 1.21 -0.11
C PHE A 150 1.25 1.09 0.13
N ILE A 151 1.73 -0.05 0.63
CA ILE A 151 3.16 -0.29 0.79
C ILE A 151 3.84 -0.31 -0.59
N GLY A 152 3.26 -1.01 -1.57
CA GLY A 152 3.78 -1.06 -2.94
C GLY A 152 3.83 0.31 -3.61
N ILE A 153 2.78 1.13 -3.43
CA ILE A 153 2.72 2.52 -3.91
C ILE A 153 3.82 3.35 -3.23
N ALA A 154 3.95 3.27 -1.90
CA ALA A 154 4.97 4.03 -1.19
C ALA A 154 6.39 3.68 -1.67
N THR A 155 6.69 2.39 -1.83
CA THR A 155 7.98 1.92 -2.36
C THR A 155 8.20 2.35 -3.81
N ARG A 156 7.17 2.25 -4.67
CA ARG A 156 7.28 2.57 -6.11
C ARG A 156 7.40 4.07 -6.38
N TYR A 157 6.87 4.92 -5.52
CA TYR A 157 6.89 6.37 -5.71
C TYR A 157 7.86 7.09 -4.77
N ALA A 158 8.84 6.36 -4.22
CA ALA A 158 9.87 6.87 -3.32
C ALA A 158 9.29 7.68 -2.14
N CYS A 159 8.10 7.32 -1.67
CA CYS A 159 7.45 7.97 -0.54
C CYS A 159 8.03 7.42 0.77
N SER A 160 8.04 8.24 1.83
CA SER A 160 8.50 7.78 3.14
C SER A 160 7.64 6.63 3.65
N MET A 161 8.29 5.57 4.17
CA MET A 161 7.60 4.42 4.78
C MET A 161 6.73 4.79 5.98
N LYS A 162 6.95 5.97 6.59
CA LYS A 162 6.07 6.51 7.63
C LYS A 162 4.63 6.69 7.11
N TRP A 163 4.46 7.07 5.84
CA TRP A 163 3.14 7.22 5.22
C TRP A 163 2.47 5.88 4.93
N ALA A 164 3.23 4.88 4.48
CA ALA A 164 2.73 3.52 4.36
C ALA A 164 2.29 2.98 5.73
N ALA A 165 3.09 3.19 6.78
CA ALA A 165 2.75 2.81 8.15
C ALA A 165 1.45 3.47 8.62
N ALA A 166 1.28 4.77 8.34
CA ALA A 166 0.05 5.51 8.66
C ALA A 166 -1.16 4.92 7.95
N ALA A 167 -1.07 4.66 6.64
CA ALA A 167 -2.15 4.03 5.87
C ALA A 167 -2.52 2.65 6.42
N THR A 168 -1.52 1.81 6.74
CA THR A 168 -1.77 0.48 7.31
C THR A 168 -2.33 0.54 8.73
N GLY A 169 -1.93 1.53 9.53
CA GLY A 169 -2.50 1.77 10.85
C GLY A 169 -3.96 2.20 10.77
N ILE A 170 -4.31 3.09 9.84
CA ILE A 170 -5.70 3.48 9.57
C ILE A 170 -6.52 2.25 9.14
N LEU A 171 -6.03 1.44 8.21
CA LEU A 171 -6.72 0.22 7.76
C LEU A 171 -6.88 -0.80 8.90
N ALA A 172 -5.88 -0.95 9.77
CA ALA A 172 -5.97 -1.80 10.96
C ALA A 172 -7.06 -1.33 11.90
N VAL A 173 -7.12 -0.02 12.19
CA VAL A 173 -8.13 0.56 13.06
C VAL A 173 -9.53 0.40 12.47
N LEU A 174 -9.72 0.79 11.21
CA LEU A 174 -11.01 0.69 10.54
C LEU A 174 -11.46 -0.77 10.43
N GLY A 175 -10.57 -1.68 10.02
CA GLY A 175 -10.87 -3.11 9.89
C GLY A 175 -11.19 -3.79 11.22
N GLY A 176 -10.51 -3.41 12.30
CA GLY A 176 -10.78 -3.93 13.65
C GLY A 176 -12.07 -3.40 14.28
N LEU A 177 -12.52 -2.21 13.88
CA LEU A 177 -13.76 -1.61 14.36
C LEU A 177 -14.99 -1.99 13.53
N LEU A 178 -14.82 -2.25 12.24
CA LEU A 178 -15.93 -2.57 11.34
C LEU A 178 -16.55 -3.90 11.69
N VAL A 179 -17.87 -3.90 11.82
CA VAL A 179 -18.69 -5.10 11.97
C VAL A 179 -19.70 -5.14 10.83
N SER A 180 -19.81 -6.31 10.21
CA SER A 180 -20.81 -6.60 9.19
C SER A 180 -21.49 -7.90 9.55
N VAL A 181 -22.79 -7.86 9.83
CA VAL A 181 -23.58 -9.05 10.15
C VAL A 181 -24.80 -9.08 9.26
N LEU A 182 -24.96 -10.18 8.51
CA LEU A 182 -26.19 -10.49 7.82
C LEU A 182 -27.11 -11.24 8.78
N THR A 183 -28.29 -10.67 9.01
CA THR A 183 -29.36 -11.29 9.78
C THR A 183 -30.58 -11.44 8.90
N VAL A 184 -31.31 -12.54 9.03
CA VAL A 184 -32.60 -12.74 8.34
C VAL A 184 -33.65 -12.90 9.41
N GLY A 185 -34.67 -12.04 9.36
CA GLY A 185 -35.79 -12.08 10.28
C GLY A 185 -36.78 -13.17 9.89
N PRO A 186 -37.56 -13.69 10.86
CA PRO A 186 -38.67 -14.57 10.54
C PRO A 186 -39.68 -13.86 9.62
N PRO A 187 -40.37 -14.59 8.72
CA PRO A 187 -41.40 -14.00 7.88
C PRO A 187 -42.53 -13.43 8.75
N VAL A 188 -42.93 -12.19 8.49
CA VAL A 188 -43.91 -11.45 9.31
C VAL A 188 -45.29 -12.13 9.27
N HIS A 189 -45.66 -12.73 8.14
CA HIS A 189 -46.91 -13.47 7.94
C HIS A 189 -46.68 -14.74 7.10
N ALA A 190 -47.59 -15.71 7.21
CA ALA A 190 -47.58 -16.90 6.34
C ALA A 190 -47.70 -16.47 4.86
N GLY A 191 -46.67 -16.77 4.07
CA GLY A 191 -46.56 -16.33 2.67
C GLY A 191 -45.74 -15.06 2.44
N ALA A 192 -45.23 -14.39 3.48
CA ALA A 192 -44.35 -13.24 3.32
C ALA A 192 -42.95 -13.64 2.81
N HIS A 193 -42.36 -12.78 1.98
CA HIS A 193 -40.95 -12.86 1.54
C HIS A 193 -39.99 -12.77 2.74
N LEU A 194 -38.82 -13.40 2.62
CA LEU A 194 -37.78 -13.29 3.64
C LEU A 194 -37.27 -11.84 3.69
N SER A 195 -37.28 -11.26 4.90
CA SER A 195 -36.67 -9.95 5.14
C SER A 195 -35.29 -10.13 5.74
N GLY A 196 -34.26 -9.72 5.01
CA GLY A 196 -32.88 -9.67 5.50
C GLY A 196 -32.50 -8.25 5.94
N THR A 197 -31.78 -8.14 7.06
CA THR A 197 -31.14 -6.89 7.48
C THR A 197 -29.62 -7.10 7.48
N ILE A 198 -28.92 -6.24 6.77
CA ILE A 198 -27.45 -6.16 6.82
C ILE A 198 -27.10 -5.04 7.78
N THR A 199 -26.50 -5.39 8.91
CA THR A 199 -26.00 -4.42 9.88
C THR A 199 -24.56 -4.11 9.55
N LEU A 200 -24.30 -2.83 9.26
CA LEU A 200 -22.96 -2.29 9.07
C LEU A 200 -22.73 -1.25 10.14
N GLY A 201 -21.65 -1.39 10.90
CA GLY A 201 -21.36 -0.46 11.97
C GLY A 201 -19.93 -0.51 12.44
N PHE A 202 -19.62 0.39 13.35
CA PHE A 202 -18.42 0.34 14.15
C PHE A 202 -18.82 -0.09 15.55
N GLU A 203 -18.23 -1.16 16.04
CA GLU A 203 -18.53 -1.66 17.37
C GLU A 203 -17.27 -1.50 18.24
N LEU A 204 -17.41 -0.81 19.36
CA LEU A 204 -16.34 -0.57 20.33
C LEU A 204 -16.40 -1.55 21.51
N SER A 205 -17.48 -2.32 21.64
CA SER A 205 -17.56 -3.43 22.60
C SER A 205 -16.60 -4.54 22.20
N ASP A 206 -16.06 -5.22 23.22
CA ASP A 206 -15.23 -6.42 23.09
C ASP A 206 -14.00 -6.26 22.17
N MET A 207 -13.29 -5.12 22.25
CA MET A 207 -12.08 -4.86 21.45
C MET A 207 -11.00 -5.95 21.57
N PHE A 208 -11.05 -6.76 22.62
CA PHE A 208 -10.09 -7.84 22.90
C PHE A 208 -10.57 -9.22 22.45
N SER A 209 -11.65 -9.30 21.68
CA SER A 209 -12.05 -10.56 21.07
C SER A 209 -10.92 -11.09 20.16
N PRO A 210 -10.63 -12.40 20.16
CA PRO A 210 -9.56 -12.96 19.34
C PRO A 210 -9.71 -12.60 17.86
N GLU A 211 -10.94 -12.56 17.37
CA GLU A 211 -11.26 -12.18 15.99
C GLU A 211 -10.84 -10.73 15.69
N ARG A 212 -11.16 -9.79 16.57
CA ARG A 212 -10.77 -8.38 16.39
C ARG A 212 -9.27 -8.20 16.47
N ILE A 213 -8.59 -8.89 17.38
CA ILE A 213 -7.13 -8.87 17.48
C ILE A 213 -6.51 -9.30 16.14
N VAL A 214 -7.08 -10.31 15.47
CA VAL A 214 -6.64 -10.72 14.12
C VAL A 214 -6.90 -9.61 13.09
N ARG A 215 -8.07 -8.95 13.12
CA ARG A 215 -8.39 -7.83 12.21
C ARG A 215 -7.45 -6.65 12.35
N PHE A 216 -7.13 -6.24 13.59
CA PHE A 216 -6.17 -5.17 13.85
C PHE A 216 -4.74 -5.57 13.45
N SER A 217 -4.35 -6.80 13.75
CA SER A 217 -2.97 -7.25 13.52
C SER A 217 -2.67 -7.56 12.05
N LEU A 218 -3.64 -7.95 11.23
CA LEU A 218 -3.39 -8.38 9.86
C LEU A 218 -2.74 -7.29 8.97
N PRO A 219 -3.26 -6.05 8.86
CA PRO A 219 -2.60 -5.00 8.07
C PRO A 219 -1.23 -4.63 8.62
N LEU A 220 -1.05 -4.67 9.95
CA LEU A 220 0.23 -4.39 10.62
C LEU A 220 1.25 -5.49 10.38
N ALA A 221 0.84 -6.75 10.39
CA ALA A 221 1.67 -7.90 10.05
C ALA A 221 2.10 -7.82 8.58
N MET A 222 1.18 -7.47 7.68
CA MET A 222 1.51 -7.21 6.27
C MET A 222 2.52 -6.08 6.12
N PHE A 223 2.36 -4.99 6.88
CA PHE A 223 3.35 -3.93 6.95
C PHE A 223 4.71 -4.45 7.43
N ALA A 224 4.79 -5.15 8.56
CA ALA A 224 6.04 -5.67 9.09
C ALA A 224 6.75 -6.62 8.11
N LEU A 225 6.00 -7.53 7.48
CA LEU A 225 6.52 -8.50 6.52
C LEU A 225 7.08 -7.83 5.25
N LEU A 226 6.36 -6.85 4.68
CA LEU A 226 6.76 -6.20 3.44
C LEU A 226 7.77 -5.07 3.67
N ALA A 227 7.60 -4.28 4.72
CA ALA A 227 8.55 -3.24 5.10
C ALA A 227 9.88 -3.86 5.53
N GLY A 228 9.87 -4.96 6.29
CA GLY A 228 11.08 -5.68 6.70
C GLY A 228 11.90 -6.16 5.49
N LYS A 229 11.23 -6.70 4.47
CA LYS A 229 11.89 -7.03 3.19
C LYS A 229 12.51 -5.80 2.54
N ASN A 230 11.80 -4.66 2.50
CA ASN A 230 12.33 -3.44 1.88
C ASN A 230 13.49 -2.81 2.68
N VAL A 231 13.44 -2.85 4.02
CA VAL A 231 14.53 -2.39 4.89
C VAL A 231 15.79 -3.21 4.65
N TRP A 232 15.67 -4.54 4.60
CA TRP A 232 16.78 -5.45 4.31
C TRP A 232 17.45 -5.19 2.95
N HIS A 233 16.72 -4.62 1.99
CA HIS A 233 17.25 -4.28 0.66
C HIS A 233 17.80 -2.85 0.55
N GLY A 234 17.84 -2.08 1.66
CA GLY A 234 18.56 -0.81 1.74
C GLY A 234 17.70 0.47 1.61
N TYR A 235 16.37 0.38 1.72
CA TYR A 235 15.48 1.54 1.55
C TYR A 235 15.39 2.50 2.74
N ILE A 236 15.81 2.10 3.94
CA ILE A 236 15.61 2.92 5.15
C ILE A 236 16.94 3.11 5.88
N LYS A 237 17.66 4.20 5.57
CA LYS A 237 18.37 4.89 6.65
C LYS A 237 17.33 5.65 7.46
N PRO A 238 17.35 5.59 8.80
CA PRO A 238 16.53 6.46 9.61
C PRO A 238 16.89 7.88 9.19
N THR A 239 15.90 8.60 8.65
CA THR A 239 15.98 10.06 8.56
C THR A 239 16.11 10.53 10.00
N MET A 240 17.35 10.70 10.46
CA MET A 240 17.63 11.44 11.67
C MET A 240 17.08 12.84 11.39
N THR A 241 15.89 13.08 11.91
CA THR A 241 15.31 14.40 12.01
C THR A 241 16.32 15.26 12.76
N ARG A 242 17.10 16.06 12.03
CA ARG A 242 17.73 17.25 12.59
C ARG A 242 16.57 18.16 12.98
N GLY A 243 16.18 18.08 14.26
CA GLY A 243 15.39 19.10 14.93
C GLY A 243 16.25 20.31 15.23
#